data_AF-A0A7D9LG10-F1
#
_entry.id   AF-A0A7D9LG10-F1
#
_cell.length_a   1.000
_cell.length_b   1.000
_cell.length_c   1.000
_cell.angle_alpha   90.00
_cell.angle_beta   90.00
_cell.angle_gamma   90.00
#
_symmetry.space_group_name_H-M   'P 1'
#
loop_
_entity.id
_entity.type
_entity.pdbx_description
1 polymer ?
#
loop_
_entity_poly.entity_id
_entity_poly.type
_entity_poly.pdbx_seq_one_letter_code
_entity_poly.pdbx_strand_id
1 'polypeptide(L)'
;MNAPASFQRFMEQCLGELCDEIAIPYLDDVIVFSRIFDEHVEHLRTVLRRLREHGVKLKQRKCKLFKREVTFLGRVVSKDGYRMDPENINAVASLKNNTPHTIGDLRKMLGLLSYYRRYVPNFARKAKPLYDLVTQAATTDLCHD
;
A
#
# COMPACT_ATOMS: atom_id res chain seq x y z
N MET A 1 10.82 -18.52 11.86
CA MET A 1 9.90 -17.54 12.49
C MET A 1 9.99 -16.26 11.69
N ASN A 2 8.89 -15.79 11.09
CA ASN A 2 8.90 -14.62 10.22
C ASN A 2 8.74 -13.35 11.07
N ALA A 3 9.82 -12.58 11.23
CA ALA A 3 9.81 -11.38 12.10
C ALA A 3 8.65 -10.39 11.83
N PRO A 4 8.28 -10.06 10.57
CA PRO A 4 7.16 -9.18 10.29
C PRO A 4 5.81 -9.73 10.76
N ALA A 5 5.59 -11.04 10.59
CA ALA A 5 4.35 -11.69 11.01
C ALA A 5 4.21 -11.75 12.53
N SER A 6 5.33 -11.98 13.24
CA SER A 6 5.34 -11.91 14.71
C SER A 6 5.05 -10.50 15.21
N PHE A 7 5.62 -9.47 14.57
CA PHE A 7 5.39 -8.08 14.96
C PHE A 7 3.95 -7.63 14.68
N GLN A 8 3.38 -8.01 13.52
CA GLN A 8 1.98 -7.76 13.21
C GLN A 8 1.05 -8.32 14.30
N ARG A 9 1.24 -9.60 14.68
CA ARG A 9 0.43 -10.24 15.73
C ARG A 9 0.58 -9.52 17.08
N PHE A 10 1.79 -9.10 17.42
CA PHE A 10 2.03 -8.31 18.63
C PHE A 10 1.28 -6.97 18.60
N MET A 11 1.29 -6.25 17.46
CA MET A 11 0.58 -4.99 17.32
C MET A 11 -0.95 -5.17 17.39
N GLU A 12 -1.47 -6.23 16.75
CA GLU A 12 -2.89 -6.61 16.86
C GLU A 12 -3.29 -6.95 18.30
N GLN A 13 -2.46 -7.71 19.01
CA GLN A 13 -2.69 -8.02 20.44
C GLN A 13 -2.61 -6.77 21.32
N CYS A 14 -1.65 -5.87 21.05
CA CYS A 14 -1.51 -4.61 21.77
C CYS A 14 -2.78 -3.76 21.63
N LEU A 15 -3.26 -3.55 20.40
CA LEU A 15 -4.46 -2.75 20.15
C LEU A 15 -5.75 -3.47 20.56
N GLY A 16 -5.79 -4.80 20.48
CA GLY A 16 -6.92 -5.63 20.90
C GLY A 16 -8.21 -5.17 20.25
N GLU A 17 -9.22 -4.87 21.08
CA GLU A 17 -10.54 -4.36 20.64
C GLU A 17 -10.50 -3.02 19.90
N LEU A 18 -9.39 -2.27 19.96
CA LEU A 18 -9.25 -1.02 19.21
C LEU A 18 -8.93 -1.26 17.73
N CYS A 19 -8.49 -2.49 17.39
CA CYS A 19 -8.18 -2.90 16.04
C CYS A 19 -9.47 -2.88 15.20
N ASP A 20 -9.40 -2.27 14.03
CA ASP A 20 -10.50 -2.09 13.07
C ASP A 20 -11.68 -1.23 13.56
N GLU A 21 -11.79 -0.94 14.87
CA GLU A 21 -12.79 -0.03 15.44
C GLU A 21 -12.34 1.44 15.35
N ILE A 22 -11.12 1.74 15.81
CA ILE A 22 -10.58 3.11 15.84
C ILE A 22 -9.14 3.20 15.34
N ALA A 23 -8.45 2.08 15.21
CA ALA A 23 -7.08 2.01 14.75
C ALA A 23 -6.82 0.76 13.89
N ILE A 24 -5.99 0.88 12.86
CA ILE A 24 -5.56 -0.26 12.03
C ILE A 24 -4.03 -0.35 12.10
N PRO A 25 -3.46 -1.43 12.65
CA PRO A 25 -2.02 -1.69 12.60
C PRO A 25 -1.62 -2.36 11.29
N TYR A 26 -0.50 -1.93 10.72
CA TYR A 26 0.17 -2.63 9.64
C TYR A 26 1.68 -2.55 9.84
N LEU A 27 2.27 -3.68 10.24
CA LEU A 27 3.68 -3.77 10.64
C LEU A 27 4.01 -2.63 11.61
N ASP A 28 4.92 -1.74 11.23
CA ASP A 28 5.42 -0.63 12.05
C ASP A 28 4.51 0.61 12.03
N ASP A 29 3.52 0.68 11.13
CA ASP A 29 2.64 1.83 10.98
C ASP A 29 1.26 1.56 11.60
N VAL A 30 0.70 2.57 12.27
CA VAL A 30 -0.67 2.53 12.81
C VAL A 30 -1.41 3.77 12.32
N ILE A 31 -2.59 3.55 11.72
CA ILE A 31 -3.52 4.63 11.39
C ILE A 31 -4.64 4.67 12.43
N VAL A 32 -4.93 5.86 12.95
CA VAL A 32 -6.05 6.11 13.86
C VAL A 32 -7.07 6.97 13.13
N PHE A 33 -8.35 6.64 13.21
CA PHE A 33 -9.41 7.32 12.48
C PHE A 33 -10.65 7.55 13.35
N SER A 34 -11.43 8.57 13.00
CA SER A 34 -12.60 9.02 13.77
C SER A 34 -13.50 9.88 12.89
N ARG A 35 -14.76 10.07 13.27
CA ARG A 35 -15.73 10.85 12.46
C ARG A 35 -15.59 12.34 12.69
N ILE A 36 -15.38 12.75 13.93
CA ILE A 36 -15.21 14.16 14.33
C ILE A 36 -13.91 14.36 15.12
N PHE A 37 -13.48 15.62 15.22
CA PHE A 37 -12.21 15.97 15.86
C PHE A 37 -12.16 15.62 17.35
N ASP A 38 -13.25 15.87 18.08
CA ASP A 38 -13.29 15.63 19.53
C ASP A 38 -13.17 14.14 19.85
N GLU A 39 -13.90 13.27 19.12
CA GLU A 39 -13.71 11.81 19.16
C GLU A 39 -12.27 11.43 18.82
N HIS A 40 -11.67 12.09 17.82
CA HIS A 40 -10.30 11.79 17.40
C HIS A 40 -9.26 12.04 18.49
N VAL A 41 -9.44 13.10 19.28
CA VAL A 41 -8.57 13.35 20.43
C VAL A 41 -8.66 12.22 21.46
N GLU A 42 -9.88 11.73 21.74
CA GLU A 42 -10.08 10.61 22.67
C GLU A 42 -9.57 9.27 22.14
N HIS A 43 -9.81 8.98 20.86
CA HIS A 43 -9.29 7.78 20.18
C HIS A 43 -7.77 7.78 20.19
N LEU A 44 -7.14 8.90 19.82
CA LEU A 44 -5.70 9.05 19.82
C LEU A 44 -5.12 8.87 21.24
N ARG A 45 -5.74 9.47 22.26
CA ARG A 45 -5.33 9.29 23.66
C ARG A 45 -5.40 7.83 24.07
N THR A 46 -6.47 7.13 23.70
CA THR A 46 -6.68 5.72 24.03
C THR A 46 -5.64 4.82 23.37
N VAL A 47 -5.38 5.01 22.08
CA VAL A 47 -4.37 4.26 21.32
C VAL A 47 -2.97 4.52 21.87
N LEU A 48 -2.59 5.79 22.09
CA LEU A 48 -1.28 6.13 22.63
C LEU A 48 -1.04 5.56 24.03
N ARG A 49 -2.08 5.55 24.87
CA ARG A 49 -2.03 4.91 26.19
C ARG A 49 -1.78 3.41 26.05
N ARG A 50 -2.52 2.73 25.16
CA ARG A 50 -2.38 1.29 24.94
C ARG A 50 -0.99 0.89 24.44
N LEU A 51 -0.45 1.66 23.48
CA LEU A 51 0.90 1.48 22.98
C LEU A 51 1.94 1.64 24.10
N ARG A 52 1.76 2.63 24.97
CA ARG A 52 2.63 2.87 26.13
C ARG A 52 2.59 1.72 27.15
N GLU A 53 1.40 1.18 27.44
CA GLU A 53 1.22 0.04 28.35
C GLU A 53 1.96 -1.21 27.88
N HIS A 54 2.08 -1.40 26.56
CA HIS A 54 2.82 -2.51 25.95
C HIS A 54 4.29 -2.18 25.61
N GLY A 55 4.78 -1.02 26.02
CA GLY A 55 6.17 -0.60 25.80
C GLY A 55 6.51 -0.23 24.35
N VAL A 56 5.51 0.00 23.49
CA VAL A 56 5.72 0.41 22.10
C VAL A 56 6.16 1.87 22.04
N LYS A 57 7.29 2.12 21.38
CA LYS A 57 7.86 3.46 21.23
C LYS A 57 7.60 4.01 19.83
N LEU A 58 7.05 5.22 19.77
CA LEU A 58 6.81 5.94 18.53
C LEU A 58 7.95 6.90 18.21
N LYS A 59 8.35 6.97 16.94
CA LYS A 59 9.29 7.98 16.46
C LYS A 59 8.53 9.26 16.15
N GLN A 60 8.56 10.25 17.05
CA GLN A 60 7.83 11.52 16.92
C GLN A 60 7.96 12.17 15.53
N ARG A 61 9.16 12.17 14.93
CA ARG A 61 9.40 12.74 13.60
C ARG A 61 8.63 12.06 12.45
N LYS A 62 8.17 10.82 12.64
CA LYS A 62 7.35 10.08 11.67
C LYS A 62 5.85 10.19 11.93
N CYS A 63 5.44 10.66 13.11
CA CYS A 63 4.02 10.76 13.47
C CYS A 63 3.36 11.94 12.73
N LYS A 64 2.30 11.64 11.98
CA LYS A 64 1.46 12.63 11.30
C LYS A 64 0.14 12.75 12.06
N LEU A 65 0.02 13.73 12.95
CA LEU A 65 -1.16 13.90 13.81
C LEU A 65 -2.15 14.92 13.24
N PHE A 66 -3.43 14.72 13.53
CA PHE A 66 -4.54 15.63 13.22
C PHE A 66 -4.61 16.06 11.74
N LYS A 67 -4.36 15.11 10.83
CA LYS A 67 -4.44 15.34 9.39
C LYS A 67 -5.79 14.85 8.85
N ARG A 68 -6.39 15.64 7.96
CA ARG A 68 -7.58 15.24 7.19
C ARG A 68 -7.25 14.19 6.12
N GLU A 69 -6.00 14.17 5.68
CA GLU A 69 -5.48 13.21 4.72
C GLU A 69 -4.07 12.76 5.14
N VAL A 70 -3.80 11.46 5.02
CA VAL A 70 -2.49 10.89 5.39
C VAL A 70 -2.06 9.83 4.38
N THR A 71 -0.78 9.81 4.02
CA THR A 71 -0.19 8.68 3.29
C THR A 71 0.01 7.50 4.24
N PHE A 72 -0.64 6.38 3.94
CA PHE A 72 -0.53 5.10 4.64
C PHE A 72 -0.37 3.99 3.59
N LEU A 73 0.69 3.19 3.70
CA LEU A 73 1.00 2.06 2.79
C LEU A 73 1.01 2.45 1.30
N GLY A 74 1.58 3.62 0.96
CA GLY A 74 1.66 4.13 -0.42
C GLY A 74 0.32 4.62 -1.00
N ARG A 75 -0.69 4.82 -0.15
CA ARG A 75 -2.00 5.36 -0.52
C ARG A 75 -2.32 6.58 0.34
N VAL A 76 -2.99 7.55 -0.23
CA VAL A 76 -3.55 8.67 0.53
C VAL A 76 -4.93 8.26 1.02
N VAL A 77 -5.12 8.26 2.33
CA VAL A 77 -6.39 7.99 3.01
C VAL A 77 -7.02 9.32 3.41
N SER A 78 -8.31 9.48 3.09
CA SER A 78 -9.09 10.69 3.33
C SER A 78 -10.55 10.33 3.67
N LYS A 79 -11.38 11.35 3.95
CA LYS A 79 -12.83 11.17 4.13
C LYS A 79 -13.53 10.56 2.90
N ASP A 80 -12.98 10.77 1.70
CA ASP A 80 -13.58 10.33 0.43
C ASP A 80 -13.11 8.90 0.06
N GLY A 81 -12.40 8.24 0.97
CA GLY A 81 -11.79 6.93 0.78
C GLY A 81 -10.27 7.01 0.56
N TYR A 82 -9.73 6.00 -0.12
CA TYR A 82 -8.30 5.91 -0.42
C TYR A 82 -8.02 6.15 -1.91
N ARG A 83 -6.95 6.87 -2.19
CA ARG A 83 -6.42 7.10 -3.54
C ARG A 83 -4.93 6.78 -3.58
N MET A 84 -4.38 6.65 -4.78
CA MET A 84 -2.93 6.49 -4.91
C MET A 84 -2.19 7.74 -4.43
N ASP A 85 -1.00 7.53 -3.90
CA ASP A 85 -0.03 8.60 -3.71
C ASP A 85 0.31 9.24 -5.07
N PRO A 86 0.23 10.57 -5.24
CA PRO A 86 0.66 11.28 -6.44
C PRO A 86 2.08 10.91 -6.91
N GLU A 87 2.99 10.59 -5.99
CA GLU A 87 4.35 10.14 -6.35
C GLU A 87 4.34 8.84 -7.14
N ASN A 88 3.47 7.89 -6.76
CA ASN A 88 3.28 6.64 -7.47
C ASN A 88 2.64 6.85 -8.86
N ILE A 89 1.74 7.84 -8.98
CA ILE A 89 1.14 8.21 -10.27
C ILE A 89 2.21 8.77 -11.21
N ASN A 90 3.10 9.63 -10.71
CA ASN A 90 4.18 10.21 -11.51
C ASN A 90 5.14 9.15 -12.06
N ALA A 91 5.47 8.14 -11.25
CA ALA A 91 6.31 7.01 -11.69
C ALA A 91 5.65 6.19 -12.81
N VAL A 92 4.32 6.06 -12.82
CA VAL A 92 3.59 5.41 -13.92
C VAL A 92 3.47 6.34 -15.13
N ALA A 93 3.29 7.64 -14.91
CA ALA A 93 3.20 8.63 -15.99
C ALA A 93 4.51 8.72 -16.79
N SER A 94 5.67 8.55 -16.15
CA SER A 94 6.96 8.53 -16.84
C SER A 94 7.14 7.30 -17.74
N LEU A 95 6.44 6.19 -17.49
CA LEU A 95 6.43 5.02 -18.39
C LEU A 95 5.86 5.36 -19.77
N LYS A 96 5.02 6.39 -19.89
CA LYS A 96 4.52 6.85 -21.20
C LYS A 96 5.66 7.19 -22.17
N ASN A 97 6.79 7.63 -21.63
CA ASN A 97 7.97 8.01 -22.41
C ASN A 97 8.98 6.86 -22.56
N ASN A 98 8.70 5.68 -22.01
CA ASN A 98 9.62 4.55 -22.00
C ASN A 98 8.99 3.34 -22.70
N THR A 99 9.27 3.19 -24.00
CA THR A 99 8.80 2.04 -24.77
C THR A 99 9.73 0.84 -24.52
N PRO A 100 9.23 -0.30 -24.02
CA PRO A 100 10.09 -1.44 -23.76
C PRO A 100 10.66 -1.98 -25.08
N HIS A 101 11.99 -2.10 -25.15
CA HIS A 101 12.69 -2.60 -26.32
C HIS A 101 12.98 -4.11 -26.24
N THR A 102 12.85 -4.71 -25.05
CA THR A 102 13.07 -6.13 -24.81
C THR A 102 11.88 -6.78 -24.12
N ILE A 103 11.76 -8.11 -24.24
CA ILE A 103 10.75 -8.90 -23.51
C ILE A 103 10.94 -8.81 -21.99
N GLY A 104 12.19 -8.70 -21.54
CA GLY A 104 12.52 -8.46 -20.12
C GLY A 104 11.96 -7.14 -19.61
N ASP A 105 12.10 -6.07 -20.39
CA ASP A 105 11.57 -4.74 -20.05
C ASP A 105 10.04 -4.73 -20.10
N LEU A 106 9.44 -5.42 -21.07
CA LEU A 106 8.00 -5.59 -21.16
C LEU A 106 7.44 -6.33 -19.93
N ARG A 107 8.11 -7.39 -19.47
CA ARG A 107 7.74 -8.11 -18.22
C ARG A 107 7.83 -7.20 -17.00
N LYS A 108 8.91 -6.43 -16.84
CA LYS A 108 9.08 -5.47 -15.73
C LYS A 108 7.98 -4.41 -15.74
N MET A 109 7.71 -3.83 -16.91
CA MET A 109 6.64 -2.83 -17.09
C MET A 109 5.27 -3.42 -16.74
N LEU A 110 4.94 -4.62 -17.24
CA LEU A 110 3.68 -5.30 -16.90
C LEU A 110 3.57 -5.62 -15.41
N GLY A 111 4.66 -6.02 -14.76
CA GLY A 111 4.72 -6.21 -13.31
C GLY A 111 4.32 -4.95 -12.55
N LEU A 112 4.91 -3.80 -12.91
CA LEU A 112 4.58 -2.51 -12.33
C LEU A 112 3.12 -2.09 -12.60
N LEU A 113 2.65 -2.21 -13.85
CA LEU A 113 1.27 -1.88 -14.22
C LEU A 113 0.25 -2.78 -13.51
N SER A 114 0.60 -4.04 -13.23
CA SER A 114 -0.28 -4.97 -12.53
C SER A 114 -0.57 -4.55 -11.08
N TYR A 115 0.38 -3.88 -10.41
CA TYR A 115 0.18 -3.31 -9.08
C TYR A 115 -0.96 -2.28 -9.06
N TYR A 116 -1.12 -1.55 -10.18
CA TYR A 116 -2.12 -0.50 -10.34
C TYR A 116 -3.43 -0.95 -11.02
N ARG A 117 -3.58 -2.24 -11.35
CA ARG A 117 -4.71 -2.79 -12.13
C ARG A 117 -6.10 -2.42 -11.59
N ARG A 118 -6.26 -2.27 -10.27
CA ARG A 118 -7.54 -1.95 -9.62
C ARG A 118 -8.07 -0.56 -10.00
N TYR A 119 -7.18 0.34 -10.42
CA TYR A 119 -7.50 1.73 -10.75
C TYR A 119 -7.61 1.95 -12.27
N VAL A 120 -7.35 0.92 -13.08
CA VAL A 120 -7.43 0.99 -14.54
C VAL A 120 -8.65 0.17 -14.99
N PRO A 121 -9.73 0.84 -15.45
CA PRO A 121 -10.89 0.14 -15.98
C PRO A 121 -10.51 -0.77 -17.14
N ASN A 122 -10.99 -2.02 -17.09
CA ASN A 122 -10.73 -3.05 -18.09
C ASN A 122 -9.23 -3.34 -18.30
N PHE A 123 -8.41 -3.27 -17.23
CA PHE A 123 -6.97 -3.53 -17.29
C PHE A 123 -6.62 -4.81 -18.05
N ALA A 124 -7.27 -5.93 -17.73
CA ALA A 124 -7.00 -7.22 -18.37
C ALA A 124 -7.17 -7.16 -19.90
N ARG A 125 -8.23 -6.51 -20.39
CA ARG A 125 -8.46 -6.33 -21.83
C ARG A 125 -7.40 -5.46 -22.48
N LYS A 126 -6.96 -4.39 -21.81
CA LYS A 126 -5.93 -3.47 -22.32
C LYS A 126 -4.53 -4.10 -22.30
N ALA A 127 -4.22 -4.91 -21.29
CA ALA A 127 -2.91 -5.54 -21.13
C ALA A 127 -2.78 -6.86 -21.90
N LYS A 128 -3.89 -7.48 -22.32
CA LYS A 128 -3.91 -8.74 -23.09
C LYS A 128 -2.89 -8.79 -24.25
N PRO A 129 -2.87 -7.84 -25.22
CA PRO A 129 -1.92 -7.90 -26.33
C PRO A 129 -0.46 -7.88 -25.87
N LEU A 130 -0.16 -7.22 -24.74
CA LEU A 130 1.18 -7.18 -24.17
C LEU A 130 1.55 -8.51 -23.49
N TYR A 131 0.60 -9.14 -22.80
CA TYR A 131 0.81 -10.48 -22.24
C TYR A 131 0.96 -11.55 -23.34
N ASP A 132 0.23 -11.42 -24.46
CA ASP A 132 0.35 -12.32 -25.60
C ASP A 132 1.76 -12.24 -26.22
N LEU A 133 2.31 -11.03 -26.39
CA LEU A 133 3.69 -10.81 -26.85
C LEU A 133 4.75 -11.45 -25.92
N VAL A 134 4.59 -11.32 -24.61
CA VAL A 134 5.50 -11.94 -23.63
C VAL A 134 5.43 -13.47 -23.68
N THR A 135 4.23 -14.01 -23.93
CA THR A 135 3.99 -15.46 -23.97
C THR A 135 4.54 -16.06 -25.27
N GLN A 136 4.31 -15.41 -26.41
CA GLN A 136 4.85 -15.84 -27.70
C GLN A 136 6.38 -15.86 -27.71
N ALA A 137 7.03 -14.84 -27.14
CA ALA A 137 8.49 -14.84 -27.02
C ALA A 137 9.01 -15.99 -26.14
N ALA A 138 8.33 -16.28 -25.02
CA ALA A 138 8.68 -17.41 -24.16
C ALA A 138 8.55 -18.77 -24.88
N THR A 139 7.55 -18.92 -25.77
CA THR A 139 7.39 -20.13 -26.60
C THR A 139 8.48 -20.24 -27.67
N THR A 140 8.98 -19.12 -28.19
CA THR A 140 10.04 -19.11 -29.21
C THR A 140 11.40 -19.53 -28.63
N ASP A 141 11.69 -19.14 -27.39
CA ASP A 141 12.91 -19.55 -26.68
C ASP A 141 12.90 -21.05 -26.28
N LEU A 142 11.72 -21.67 -26.11
CA LEU A 142 11.56 -23.09 -25.74
C LEU A 142 11.64 -24.06 -26.94
N CYS A 143 11.59 -23.55 -28.17
CA CYS A 143 11.67 -24.37 -29.39
C CYS A 143 13.08 -24.42 -30.01
N HIS A 144 14.08 -23.84 -29.36
CA HIS A 144 15.47 -23.78 -29.83
C HIS A 144 16.49 -24.54 -28.96
N ASP A 145 16.04 -25.34 -27.99
CA ASP A 145 16.86 -26.32 -27.27
C ASP A 145 16.58 -27.76 -27.74
#